data_AF-A0AAU1K222-F1
#
_entry.id   AF-A0AAU1K222-F1
#
_cell.length_a   1.000
_cell.length_b   1.000
_cell.length_c   1.000
_cell.angle_alpha   90.00
_cell.angle_beta   90.00
_cell.angle_gamma   90.00
#
_symmetry.space_group_name_H-M   'P 1'
#
loop_
_entity.id
_entity.type
_entity.pdbx_description
1 polymer ?
#
loop_
_entity_poly.entity_id
_entity_poly.type
_entity_poly.pdbx_seq_one_letter_code
_entity_poly.pdbx_strand_id
1 'polypeptide(L)'
;MTTTMTTTSTTTQTYAGSSTWWRRMRSNRTAMAGGVVLGIVVLAAVLAPVLAPYGPTTTHFDAPFQRPGTIGFPLGTDNLGRDTLSRMLYGARASLQVGVLSVLLATVVGVPLGLIAGSWRWADALVSRFTDVALAFPFLILAVGLAAIRGASLSNAVLALGIAHVPQMIRVVRGETLRLRTTDFVAAAVTMNASSLRVMGRHILPNALSAIIVQATIIMPSAVLGEAVLSFLGLGIQPPEASLGVMLSDAQQYLAQDAWLGVFPGALIAIICLSFNLFGDGLRDSLDPANDERTS
;
A
#
# COMPACT_ATOMS: atom_id res chain seq x y z
N MET A 1 -55.78 21.00 27.39
CA MET A 1 -55.39 20.59 26.03
C MET A 1 -54.44 21.65 25.49
N THR A 2 -53.14 21.45 25.61
CA THR A 2 -52.14 22.33 25.00
C THR A 2 -51.07 21.41 24.42
N THR A 3 -51.24 21.08 23.14
CA THR A 3 -50.35 20.20 22.39
C THR A 3 -49.14 21.02 21.96
N THR A 4 -48.01 20.87 22.65
CA THR A 4 -46.72 21.38 22.20
C THR A 4 -46.23 20.51 21.05
N MET A 5 -46.28 21.05 19.83
CA MET A 5 -45.66 20.44 18.65
C MET A 5 -44.14 20.58 18.77
N THR A 6 -43.46 19.48 19.07
CA THR A 6 -42.00 19.38 18.95
C THR A 6 -41.65 19.31 17.47
N THR A 7 -41.17 20.42 16.90
CA THR A 7 -40.59 20.45 15.56
C THR A 7 -39.30 19.64 15.54
N THR A 8 -39.35 18.45 14.96
CA THR A 8 -38.16 17.64 14.63
C THR A 8 -37.39 18.38 13.54
N SER A 9 -36.27 19.03 13.91
CA SER A 9 -35.34 19.63 12.95
C SER A 9 -34.69 18.50 12.14
N THR A 10 -35.10 18.36 10.89
CA THR A 10 -34.46 17.47 9.92
C THR A 10 -33.12 18.08 9.52
N THR A 11 -32.04 17.72 10.22
CA THR A 11 -30.69 18.08 9.80
C THR A 11 -30.42 17.40 8.48
N THR A 12 -30.53 18.16 7.40
CA THR A 12 -30.24 17.69 6.04
C THR A 12 -28.73 17.51 5.98
N GLN A 13 -28.25 16.27 6.14
CA GLN A 13 -26.86 15.92 5.88
C GLN A 13 -26.56 16.27 4.43
N THR A 14 -25.92 17.41 4.23
CA THR A 14 -25.49 17.86 2.91
C THR A 14 -24.34 16.96 2.52
N TYR A 15 -24.56 16.10 1.52
CA TYR A 15 -23.52 15.26 0.93
C TYR A 15 -22.32 16.14 0.57
N ALA A 16 -21.25 16.03 1.36
CA ALA A 16 -20.01 16.75 1.14
C ALA A 16 -19.50 16.42 -0.27
N GLY A 17 -19.66 17.37 -1.19
CA GLY A 17 -19.27 17.19 -2.58
C GLY A 17 -17.78 16.89 -2.70
N SER A 18 -17.38 16.19 -3.75
CA SER A 18 -16.01 15.79 -4.11
C SER A 18 -14.95 16.91 -4.12
N SER A 19 -15.34 18.16 -3.87
CA SER A 19 -14.46 19.33 -3.75
C SER A 19 -14.00 19.64 -2.31
N THR A 20 -14.57 19.00 -1.28
CA THR A 20 -14.22 19.27 0.13
C THR A 20 -13.01 18.44 0.58
N TRP A 21 -12.96 17.15 0.29
CA TRP A 21 -11.83 16.27 0.69
C TRP A 21 -10.49 16.78 0.13
N TRP A 22 -10.47 17.26 -1.13
CA TRP A 22 -9.25 17.80 -1.74
C TRP A 22 -8.75 19.07 -1.05
N ARG A 23 -9.66 19.94 -0.62
CA ARG A 23 -9.31 21.14 0.15
C ARG A 23 -8.76 20.76 1.53
N ARG A 24 -9.37 19.79 2.21
CA ARG A 24 -8.88 19.28 3.51
C ARG A 24 -7.50 18.65 3.36
N MET A 25 -7.30 17.80 2.36
CA MET A 25 -6.01 17.18 2.06
C MET A 25 -4.92 18.24 1.83
N ARG A 26 -5.21 19.27 1.03
CA ARG A 26 -4.27 20.37 0.78
C ARG A 26 -3.96 21.21 2.01
N SER A 27 -4.89 21.30 2.97
CA SER A 27 -4.65 22.03 4.22
C SER A 27 -3.69 21.28 5.17
N ASN A 28 -3.59 19.95 5.03
CA ASN A 28 -2.70 19.13 5.83
C ASN A 28 -1.27 19.15 5.24
N ARG A 29 -0.40 19.96 5.85
CA ARG A 29 0.98 20.16 5.39
C ARG A 29 1.82 18.88 5.43
N THR A 30 1.62 18.00 6.42
CA THR A 30 2.39 16.75 6.52
C THR A 30 1.96 15.76 5.44
N ALA A 31 0.66 15.69 5.17
CA ALA A 31 0.11 14.89 4.09
C ALA A 31 0.58 15.35 2.70
N MET A 32 0.61 16.66 2.48
CA MET A 32 1.13 17.24 1.24
C MET A 32 2.62 17.01 1.09
N ALA A 33 3.42 17.14 2.15
CA ALA A 33 4.83 16.83 2.13
C ALA A 33 5.08 15.35 1.78
N GLY A 34 4.38 14.43 2.45
CA GLY A 34 4.44 13.00 2.14
C GLY A 34 4.03 12.69 0.70
N GLY A 35 2.95 13.31 0.22
CA GLY A 35 2.49 13.17 -1.16
C GLY A 35 3.47 13.70 -2.21
N VAL A 36 4.13 14.83 -1.94
CA VAL A 36 5.17 15.39 -2.82
C VAL A 36 6.39 14.49 -2.88
N VAL A 37 6.90 14.03 -1.74
CA VAL A 37 8.05 13.13 -1.69
C VAL A 37 7.72 11.80 -2.37
N LEU A 38 6.54 11.23 -2.10
CA LEU A 38 6.06 10.02 -2.78
C LEU A 38 5.97 10.24 -4.29
N GLY A 39 5.42 11.38 -4.73
CA GLY A 39 5.33 11.74 -6.14
C GLY A 39 6.70 11.83 -6.81
N ILE A 40 7.69 12.40 -6.13
CA ILE A 40 9.09 12.46 -6.61
C ILE A 40 9.67 11.05 -6.75
N VAL A 41 9.51 10.18 -5.75
CA VAL A 41 10.01 8.80 -5.81
C VAL A 41 9.33 8.04 -6.96
N VAL A 42 8.01 8.11 -7.07
CA VAL A 42 7.26 7.43 -8.14
C VAL A 42 7.73 7.92 -9.50
N LEU A 43 7.89 9.24 -9.66
CA LEU A 43 8.39 9.82 -10.91
C LEU A 43 9.82 9.36 -11.21
N ALA A 44 10.71 9.34 -10.22
CA ALA A 44 12.08 8.86 -10.36
C ALA A 44 12.13 7.38 -10.74
N ALA A 45 11.27 6.55 -10.15
CA ALA A 45 11.15 5.12 -10.45
C ALA A 45 10.60 4.85 -11.86
N VAL A 46 9.58 5.60 -12.29
CA VAL A 46 9.00 5.47 -13.64
C VAL A 46 9.97 5.97 -14.70
N LEU A 47 10.64 7.09 -14.45
CA LEU A 47 11.64 7.68 -15.34
C LEU A 47 13.03 7.06 -15.15
N ALA A 48 13.17 5.96 -14.41
CA ALA A 48 14.44 5.27 -14.21
C ALA A 48 15.20 4.99 -15.54
N PRO A 49 14.56 4.54 -16.65
CA PRO A 49 15.27 4.30 -17.91
C PRO A 49 15.87 5.56 -18.56
N VAL A 50 15.42 6.75 -18.16
CA VAL A 50 15.89 8.04 -18.69
C VAL A 50 16.80 8.76 -17.69
N LEU A 51 16.53 8.62 -16.39
CA LEU A 51 17.29 9.28 -15.33
C LEU A 51 18.54 8.50 -14.90
N ALA A 52 18.55 7.18 -15.07
CA ALA A 52 19.69 6.36 -14.69
C ALA A 52 20.88 6.63 -15.62
N PRO A 53 22.07 6.98 -15.06
CA PRO A 53 23.28 7.17 -15.86
C PRO A 53 23.70 5.91 -16.63
N TYR A 54 23.45 4.73 -16.04
CA TYR A 54 23.85 3.44 -16.60
C TYR A 54 22.73 2.40 -16.46
N GLY A 55 22.89 1.26 -17.13
CA GLY A 55 22.01 0.12 -16.89
C GLY A 55 22.17 -0.42 -15.46
N PRO A 56 21.10 -0.91 -14.81
CA PRO A 56 21.17 -1.41 -13.43
C PRO A 56 22.06 -2.65 -13.27
N THR A 57 22.37 -3.33 -14.38
CA THR A 57 23.21 -4.52 -14.45
C THR A 57 24.58 -4.24 -15.07
N THR A 58 24.86 -3.00 -15.47
CA THR A 58 26.12 -2.63 -16.13
C THR A 58 27.26 -2.61 -15.11
N THR A 59 28.29 -3.40 -15.37
CA THR A 59 29.44 -3.62 -14.49
C THR A 59 30.66 -2.88 -15.02
N HIS A 60 31.26 -2.01 -14.21
CA HIS A 60 32.53 -1.32 -14.52
C HIS A 60 33.67 -1.96 -13.71
N PHE A 61 34.40 -2.88 -14.34
CA PHE A 61 35.45 -3.68 -13.68
C PHE A 61 36.63 -2.86 -13.14
N ASP A 62 36.82 -1.65 -13.67
CA ASP A 62 37.85 -0.68 -13.27
C ASP A 62 37.41 0.23 -12.12
N ALA A 63 36.12 0.21 -11.77
CA ALA A 63 35.52 1.12 -10.80
C ALA A 63 34.71 0.42 -9.69
N PRO A 64 35.17 -0.65 -9.03
CA PRO A 64 34.52 -1.17 -7.82
C PRO A 64 34.73 -0.24 -6.62
N PHE A 65 33.76 -0.20 -5.70
CA PHE A 65 33.83 0.56 -4.43
C PHE A 65 34.17 2.05 -4.61
N GLN A 66 33.64 2.68 -5.66
CA GLN A 66 33.78 4.13 -5.82
C GLN A 66 32.95 4.85 -4.77
N ARG A 67 33.55 5.88 -4.17
CA ARG A 67 32.88 6.70 -3.17
C ARG A 67 31.78 7.56 -3.81
N PRO A 68 30.77 7.98 -3.03
CA PRO A 68 29.81 8.98 -3.49
C PRO A 68 30.52 10.26 -3.96
N GLY A 69 30.08 10.81 -5.08
CA GLY A 69 30.69 11.99 -5.72
C GLY A 69 31.81 11.70 -6.72
N THR A 70 32.15 10.43 -7.00
CA THR A 70 33.04 10.08 -8.12
C THR A 70 32.43 10.54 -9.44
N ILE A 71 33.25 11.08 -10.34
CA ILE A 71 32.80 11.54 -11.67
C ILE A 71 32.18 10.37 -12.43
N GLY A 72 30.94 10.54 -12.90
CA GLY A 72 30.15 9.48 -13.53
C GLY A 72 29.33 8.63 -12.56
N PHE A 73 29.71 8.53 -11.29
CA PHE A 73 29.03 7.72 -10.26
C PHE A 73 28.56 8.57 -9.08
N PRO A 74 27.42 9.29 -9.18
CA PRO A 74 26.99 10.26 -8.18
C PRO A 74 26.85 9.68 -6.76
N LEU A 75 26.30 8.46 -6.65
CA LEU A 75 26.16 7.74 -5.38
C LEU A 75 27.24 6.67 -5.18
N GLY A 76 28.28 6.69 -6.00
CA GLY A 76 29.33 5.67 -5.99
C GLY A 76 28.91 4.35 -6.64
N THR A 77 29.76 3.34 -6.52
CA THR A 77 29.55 2.02 -7.10
C THR A 77 29.62 0.92 -6.07
N ASP A 78 29.00 -0.22 -6.39
CA ASP A 78 29.04 -1.40 -5.53
C ASP A 78 30.32 -2.23 -5.71
N ASN A 79 30.36 -3.40 -5.06
CA ASN A 79 31.47 -4.34 -5.08
C ASN A 79 31.83 -4.87 -6.49
N LEU A 80 30.88 -4.83 -7.42
CA LEU A 80 31.08 -5.21 -8.82
C LEU A 80 31.32 -4.00 -9.72
N GLY A 81 31.33 -2.77 -9.18
CA GLY A 81 31.45 -1.56 -9.97
C GLY A 81 30.16 -1.17 -10.72
N ARG A 82 29.00 -1.62 -10.24
CA ARG A 82 27.70 -1.17 -10.77
C ARG A 82 27.30 0.14 -10.11
N ASP A 83 26.71 1.06 -10.87
CA ASP A 83 26.29 2.37 -10.36
C ASP A 83 25.15 2.28 -9.35
N THR A 84 25.39 2.78 -8.13
CA THR A 84 24.44 2.69 -7.01
C THR A 84 23.18 3.51 -7.29
N LEU A 85 23.29 4.68 -7.94
CA LEU A 85 22.13 5.52 -8.26
C LEU A 85 21.18 4.81 -9.24
N SER A 86 21.72 4.27 -10.33
CA SER A 86 20.96 3.49 -11.32
C SER A 86 20.28 2.29 -10.65
N ARG A 87 21.00 1.53 -9.82
CA ARG A 87 20.41 0.41 -9.08
C ARG A 87 19.30 0.86 -8.12
N MET A 88 19.43 2.02 -7.45
CA MET A 88 18.38 2.54 -6.56
C MET A 88 17.12 2.97 -7.31
N LEU A 89 17.24 3.61 -8.48
CA LEU A 89 16.08 4.02 -9.29
C LEU A 89 15.29 2.80 -9.78
N TYR A 90 15.98 1.80 -10.32
CA TYR A 90 15.36 0.54 -10.72
C TYR A 90 14.85 -0.27 -9.52
N GLY A 91 15.57 -0.23 -8.39
CA GLY A 91 15.15 -0.87 -7.15
C GLY A 91 13.86 -0.28 -6.59
N ALA A 92 13.74 1.05 -6.57
CA ALA A 92 12.51 1.73 -6.18
C ALA A 92 11.34 1.34 -7.10
N ARG A 93 11.58 1.25 -8.41
CA ARG A 93 10.58 0.78 -9.37
C ARG A 93 10.09 -0.62 -9.05
N ALA A 94 11.02 -1.55 -8.77
CA ALA A 94 10.67 -2.92 -8.47
C ALA A 94 9.90 -3.04 -7.14
N SER A 95 10.34 -2.36 -6.08
CA SER A 95 9.66 -2.35 -4.78
C SER A 95 8.26 -1.73 -4.86
N LEU A 96 8.09 -0.63 -5.60
CA LEU A 96 6.78 -0.02 -5.84
C LEU A 96 5.87 -0.93 -6.67
N GLN A 97 6.41 -1.61 -7.68
CA GLN A 97 5.64 -2.56 -8.49
C GLN A 97 5.13 -3.72 -7.65
N VAL A 98 5.96 -4.32 -6.79
CA VAL A 98 5.52 -5.37 -5.87
C VAL A 98 4.48 -4.84 -4.90
N GLY A 99 4.71 -3.68 -4.29
CA GLY A 99 3.74 -3.04 -3.39
C GLY A 99 2.37 -2.84 -4.03
N VAL A 100 2.32 -2.22 -5.21
CA VAL A 100 1.07 -1.96 -5.94
C VAL A 100 0.37 -3.26 -6.30
N LEU A 101 1.07 -4.24 -6.88
CA LEU A 101 0.46 -5.50 -7.31
C LEU A 101 -0.06 -6.32 -6.12
N SER A 102 0.65 -6.34 -4.99
CA SER A 102 0.20 -6.99 -3.76
C SER A 102 -1.05 -6.34 -3.17
N VAL A 103 -1.10 -4.99 -3.13
CA VAL A 103 -2.27 -4.25 -2.67
C VAL A 103 -3.46 -4.46 -3.61
N LEU A 104 -3.23 -4.48 -4.92
CA LEU A 104 -4.28 -4.79 -5.90
C LEU A 104 -4.83 -6.20 -5.68
N LEU A 105 -3.98 -7.21 -5.47
CA LEU A 105 -4.43 -8.57 -5.15
C LEU A 105 -5.27 -8.58 -3.86
N ALA A 106 -4.79 -7.93 -2.80
CA ALA A 106 -5.49 -7.83 -1.53
C ALA A 106 -6.86 -7.13 -1.69
N THR A 107 -6.94 -6.11 -2.55
CA THR A 107 -8.17 -5.37 -2.84
C THR A 107 -9.15 -6.21 -3.66
N VAL A 108 -8.69 -6.80 -4.76
CA VAL A 108 -9.52 -7.60 -5.69
C VAL A 108 -10.11 -8.82 -4.99
N VAL A 109 -9.36 -9.46 -4.08
CA VAL A 109 -9.85 -10.63 -3.33
C VAL A 109 -10.56 -10.21 -2.05
N GLY A 110 -10.01 -9.25 -1.31
CA GLY A 110 -10.50 -8.87 0.01
C GLY A 110 -11.80 -8.06 -0.02
N VAL A 111 -12.00 -7.18 -1.01
CA VAL A 111 -13.22 -6.37 -1.12
C VAL A 111 -14.46 -7.25 -1.35
N PRO A 112 -14.49 -8.16 -2.34
CA PRO A 112 -15.65 -9.05 -2.52
C PRO A 112 -15.92 -9.92 -1.30
N LEU A 113 -14.88 -10.53 -0.70
CA LEU A 113 -15.04 -11.38 0.48
C LEU A 113 -15.53 -10.58 1.70
N GLY A 114 -15.02 -9.36 1.90
CA GLY A 114 -15.47 -8.47 2.97
C GLY A 114 -16.92 -8.02 2.81
N LEU A 115 -17.33 -7.65 1.59
CA LEU A 115 -18.73 -7.32 1.29
C LEU A 115 -19.66 -8.51 1.55
N ILE A 116 -19.26 -9.72 1.11
CA ILE A 116 -20.04 -10.95 1.30
C ILE A 116 -20.15 -11.29 2.80
N ALA A 117 -19.04 -11.29 3.53
CA ALA A 117 -19.01 -11.53 4.98
C ALA A 117 -19.86 -10.49 5.73
N GLY A 118 -19.77 -9.24 5.31
CA GLY A 118 -20.57 -8.15 5.87
C GLY A 118 -22.04 -8.24 5.51
N SER A 119 -22.46 -9.10 4.56
CA SER A 119 -23.84 -9.18 4.05
C SER A 119 -24.62 -10.43 4.53
N TRP A 120 -23.97 -11.58 4.64
CA TRP A 120 -24.64 -12.82 5.04
C TRP A 120 -24.00 -13.46 6.25
N ARG A 121 -24.79 -13.80 7.27
CA ARG A 121 -24.30 -14.39 8.54
C ARG A 121 -23.56 -15.72 8.36
N TRP A 122 -24.01 -16.56 7.43
CA TRP A 122 -23.33 -17.83 7.15
C TRP A 122 -21.99 -17.62 6.45
N ALA A 123 -21.92 -16.65 5.52
CA ALA A 123 -20.69 -16.32 4.82
C ALA A 123 -19.71 -15.61 5.75
N ASP A 124 -20.22 -14.80 6.69
CA ASP A 124 -19.43 -14.18 7.74
C ASP A 124 -18.66 -15.22 8.57
N ALA A 125 -19.33 -16.28 9.00
CA ALA A 125 -18.71 -17.36 9.74
C ALA A 125 -17.58 -18.04 8.93
N LEU A 126 -17.82 -18.34 7.65
CA LEU A 126 -16.83 -18.99 6.79
C LEU A 126 -15.62 -18.08 6.49
N VAL A 127 -15.88 -16.84 6.09
CA VAL A 127 -14.83 -15.86 5.76
C VAL A 127 -14.01 -15.49 6.99
N SER A 128 -14.64 -15.35 8.15
CA SER A 128 -13.93 -15.09 9.41
C SER A 128 -12.99 -16.25 9.75
N ARG A 129 -13.41 -17.51 9.57
CA ARG A 129 -12.52 -18.67 9.77
C ARG A 129 -11.34 -18.69 8.81
N PHE A 130 -11.57 -18.41 7.53
CA PHE A 130 -10.49 -18.27 6.56
C PHE A 130 -9.50 -17.17 6.97
N THR A 131 -10.03 -16.02 7.39
CA THR A 131 -9.24 -14.86 7.84
C THR A 131 -8.40 -15.21 9.08
N ASP A 132 -8.98 -15.90 10.05
CA ASP A 132 -8.29 -16.32 11.27
C ASP A 132 -7.16 -17.32 10.98
N VAL A 133 -7.40 -18.28 10.08
CA VAL A 133 -6.38 -19.23 9.62
C VAL A 133 -5.27 -18.48 8.87
N ALA A 134 -5.61 -17.60 7.94
CA ALA A 134 -4.62 -16.85 7.17
C ALA A 134 -3.73 -15.96 8.05
N LEU A 135 -4.27 -15.36 9.11
CA LEU A 135 -3.51 -14.54 10.06
C LEU A 135 -2.67 -15.37 11.05
N ALA A 136 -3.03 -16.64 11.26
CA ALA A 136 -2.23 -17.54 12.10
C ALA A 136 -0.91 -17.93 11.44
N PHE A 137 -0.82 -17.87 10.11
CA PHE A 137 0.41 -18.14 9.36
C PHE A 137 1.20 -16.86 9.09
N PRO A 138 2.46 -16.75 9.55
CA PRO A 138 3.34 -15.66 9.16
C PRO A 138 3.53 -15.60 7.63
N PHE A 139 3.49 -14.40 7.06
CA PHE A 139 3.64 -14.22 5.60
C PHE A 139 4.97 -14.78 5.07
N LEU A 140 6.03 -14.77 5.89
CA LEU A 140 7.32 -15.35 5.55
C LEU A 140 7.23 -16.86 5.28
N ILE A 141 6.40 -17.59 6.03
CA ILE A 141 6.21 -19.03 5.80
C ILE A 141 5.55 -19.26 4.44
N LEU A 142 4.55 -18.43 4.09
CA LEU A 142 3.92 -18.48 2.78
C LEU A 142 4.92 -18.15 1.66
N ALA A 143 5.75 -17.12 1.85
CA ALA A 143 6.79 -16.74 0.90
C ALA A 143 7.81 -17.85 0.68
N VAL A 144 8.35 -18.45 1.76
CA VAL A 144 9.28 -19.58 1.70
C VAL A 144 8.65 -20.78 1.00
N GLY A 145 7.39 -21.11 1.32
CA GLY A 145 6.70 -22.22 0.67
C GLY A 145 6.52 -22.01 -0.84
N LEU A 146 6.14 -20.81 -1.26
CA LEU A 146 6.03 -20.46 -2.69
C LEU A 146 7.39 -20.49 -3.38
N ALA A 147 8.43 -19.98 -2.74
CA ALA A 147 9.79 -20.01 -3.26
C ALA A 147 10.35 -21.44 -3.37
N ALA A 148 10.03 -22.33 -2.43
CA ALA A 148 10.44 -23.73 -2.48
C ALA A 148 9.79 -24.50 -3.63
N ILE A 149 8.54 -24.18 -3.99
CA ILE A 149 7.81 -24.87 -5.06
C ILE A 149 8.14 -24.29 -6.44
N ARG A 150 8.19 -22.95 -6.57
CA ARG A 150 8.28 -22.23 -7.84
C ARG A 150 9.59 -21.46 -8.06
N GLY A 151 10.53 -21.51 -7.10
CA GLY A 151 11.74 -20.69 -7.09
C GLY A 151 11.51 -19.27 -6.56
N ALA A 152 12.58 -18.54 -6.25
CA ALA A 152 12.48 -17.14 -5.84
C ALA A 152 12.15 -16.24 -7.05
N SER A 153 11.16 -15.36 -6.92
CA SER A 153 10.78 -14.43 -7.99
C SER A 153 9.92 -13.27 -7.50
N LEU A 154 9.88 -12.19 -8.30
CA LEU A 154 8.97 -11.05 -8.10
C LEU A 154 7.51 -11.50 -7.95
N SER A 155 7.06 -12.41 -8.81
CA SER A 155 5.67 -12.91 -8.83
C SER A 155 5.31 -13.64 -7.53
N ASN A 156 6.23 -14.43 -6.99
CA ASN A 156 6.01 -15.15 -5.73
C ASN A 156 5.99 -14.19 -4.54
N ALA A 157 6.83 -13.15 -4.55
CA ALA A 157 6.78 -12.08 -3.56
C ALA A 157 5.42 -11.34 -3.60
N VAL A 158 4.94 -10.98 -4.80
CA VAL A 158 3.63 -10.35 -4.99
C VAL A 158 2.50 -11.21 -4.42
N LEU A 159 2.50 -12.51 -4.74
CA LEU A 159 1.48 -13.45 -4.30
C LEU A 159 1.51 -13.65 -2.78
N ALA A 160 2.69 -13.86 -2.19
CA ALA A 160 2.85 -14.05 -0.75
C ALA A 160 2.36 -12.82 0.04
N LEU A 161 2.84 -11.63 -0.33
CA LEU A 161 2.47 -10.38 0.34
C LEU A 161 0.99 -10.04 0.11
N GLY A 162 0.49 -10.21 -1.12
CA GLY A 162 -0.89 -9.93 -1.43
C GLY A 162 -1.86 -10.82 -0.64
N ILE A 163 -1.62 -12.14 -0.59
CA ILE A 163 -2.42 -13.07 0.21
C ILE A 163 -2.36 -12.71 1.70
N ALA A 164 -1.17 -12.37 2.20
CA ALA A 164 -1.00 -11.98 3.61
C ALA A 164 -1.81 -10.73 3.99
N HIS A 165 -2.07 -9.83 3.03
CA HIS A 165 -2.85 -8.61 3.25
C HIS A 165 -4.35 -8.75 2.95
N VAL A 166 -4.80 -9.83 2.30
CA VAL A 166 -6.24 -10.11 2.07
C VAL A 166 -7.06 -10.05 3.38
N PRO A 167 -6.66 -10.71 4.48
CA PRO A 167 -7.39 -10.66 5.75
C PRO A 167 -7.64 -9.24 6.29
N GLN A 168 -6.65 -8.35 6.14
CA GLN A 168 -6.75 -6.97 6.61
C GLN A 168 -7.79 -6.19 5.80
N MET A 169 -7.78 -6.34 4.46
CA MET A 169 -8.77 -5.73 3.58
C MET A 169 -10.18 -6.28 3.84
N ILE A 170 -10.33 -7.60 4.02
CA ILE A 170 -11.62 -8.23 4.38
C ILE A 170 -12.20 -7.59 5.63
N ARG A 171 -11.40 -7.45 6.70
CA ARG A 171 -11.88 -6.93 8.00
C ARG A 171 -12.41 -5.51 7.89
N VAL A 172 -11.71 -4.65 7.14
CA VAL A 172 -12.10 -3.24 6.95
C VAL A 172 -13.39 -3.14 6.14
N VAL A 173 -13.45 -3.83 4.99
CA VAL A 173 -14.63 -3.79 4.12
C VAL A 173 -15.84 -4.42 4.79
N ARG A 174 -15.66 -5.50 5.56
CA ARG A 174 -16.70 -6.11 6.38
C ARG A 174 -17.24 -5.14 7.42
N GLY A 175 -16.36 -4.46 8.16
CA GLY A 175 -16.75 -3.47 9.16
C GLY A 175 -17.58 -2.34 8.54
N GLU A 176 -17.13 -1.81 7.41
CA GLU A 176 -17.82 -0.75 6.69
C GLU A 176 -19.16 -1.21 6.10
N THR A 177 -19.22 -2.45 5.60
CA THR A 177 -20.47 -3.07 5.15
C THR A 177 -21.48 -3.17 6.28
N LEU A 178 -21.06 -3.65 7.45
CA LEU A 178 -21.95 -3.76 8.62
C LEU A 178 -22.47 -2.39 9.06
N ARG A 179 -21.60 -1.37 9.08
CA ARG A 179 -21.95 0.02 9.41
C ARG A 179 -22.93 0.62 8.40
N LEU A 180 -22.67 0.47 7.10
CA LEU A 180 -23.51 1.05 6.06
C LEU A 180 -24.87 0.37 5.97
N ARG A 181 -24.97 -0.93 6.29
CA ARG A 181 -26.27 -1.63 6.27
C ARG A 181 -27.26 -1.15 7.31
N THR A 182 -26.80 -0.51 8.39
CA THR A 182 -27.68 0.05 9.43
C THR A 182 -28.10 1.49 9.14
N THR A 183 -27.78 2.04 7.96
CA THR A 183 -28.12 3.42 7.60
C THR A 183 -29.51 3.53 6.95
N ASP A 184 -30.17 4.66 7.14
CA ASP A 184 -31.55 4.90 6.66
C ASP A 184 -31.67 4.79 5.14
N PHE A 185 -30.66 5.23 4.37
CA PHE A 185 -30.70 5.14 2.91
C PHE A 185 -30.62 3.69 2.41
N VAL A 186 -29.89 2.81 3.12
CA VAL A 186 -29.87 1.39 2.80
C VAL A 186 -31.18 0.73 3.22
N ALA A 187 -31.73 1.08 4.37
CA ALA A 187 -33.04 0.61 4.81
C ALA A 187 -34.14 0.98 3.79
N ALA A 188 -34.14 2.23 3.31
CA ALA A 188 -35.06 2.69 2.27
C ALA A 188 -34.88 1.94 0.93
N ALA A 189 -33.64 1.63 0.53
CA ALA A 189 -33.41 0.83 -0.67
C ALA A 189 -34.00 -0.59 -0.54
N VAL A 190 -33.87 -1.21 0.64
CA VAL A 190 -34.42 -2.53 0.92
C VAL A 190 -35.96 -2.52 0.93
N THR A 191 -36.59 -1.48 1.49
CA THR A 191 -38.06 -1.37 1.46
C THR A 191 -38.61 -1.15 0.05
N MET A 192 -37.82 -0.57 -0.85
CA MET A 192 -38.11 -0.49 -2.29
C MET A 192 -37.82 -1.78 -3.07
N ASN A 193 -37.67 -2.92 -2.38
CA ASN A 193 -37.44 -4.24 -2.97
C ASN A 193 -36.13 -4.34 -3.78
N ALA A 194 -35.09 -3.58 -3.41
CA ALA A 194 -33.77 -3.75 -4.00
C ALA A 194 -33.14 -5.09 -3.56
N SER A 195 -32.64 -5.86 -4.53
CA SER A 195 -31.95 -7.12 -4.23
C SER A 195 -30.65 -6.88 -3.46
N SER A 196 -30.21 -7.84 -2.63
CA SER A 196 -28.99 -7.71 -1.82
C SER A 196 -27.76 -7.37 -2.65
N LEU A 197 -27.61 -7.96 -3.84
CA LEU A 197 -26.51 -7.65 -4.76
C LEU A 197 -26.58 -6.20 -5.29
N ARG A 198 -27.78 -5.69 -5.56
CA ARG A 198 -27.98 -4.28 -5.95
C ARG A 198 -27.63 -3.34 -4.80
N VAL A 199 -28.04 -3.70 -3.57
CA VAL A 199 -27.67 -2.95 -2.36
C VAL A 199 -26.16 -2.90 -2.18
N MET A 200 -25.48 -4.03 -2.30
CA MET A 200 -24.02 -4.10 -2.19
C MET A 200 -23.33 -3.26 -3.27
N GLY A 201 -23.67 -3.45 -4.55
CA GLY A 201 -22.96 -2.83 -5.66
C GLY A 201 -23.27 -1.35 -5.85
N ARG A 202 -24.50 -0.90 -5.54
CA ARG A 202 -24.95 0.48 -5.84
C ARG A 202 -25.06 1.37 -4.61
N HIS A 203 -25.16 0.79 -3.42
CA HIS A 203 -25.34 1.54 -2.18
C HIS A 203 -24.19 1.34 -1.19
N ILE A 204 -23.65 0.13 -1.02
CA ILE A 204 -22.57 -0.11 -0.03
C ILE A 204 -21.19 0.16 -0.62
N LEU A 205 -20.82 -0.53 -1.70
CA LEU A 205 -19.48 -0.46 -2.27
C LEU A 205 -19.04 0.97 -2.62
N PRO A 206 -19.86 1.81 -3.29
CA PRO A 206 -19.46 3.19 -3.60
C PRO A 206 -19.19 4.04 -2.34
N ASN A 207 -19.91 3.79 -1.25
CA ASN A 207 -19.71 4.49 0.02
C ASN A 207 -18.53 3.91 0.82
N ALA A 208 -18.19 2.63 0.62
CA ALA A 208 -17.03 1.99 1.22
C ALA A 208 -15.71 2.29 0.49
N LEU A 209 -15.75 2.87 -0.72
CA LEU A 209 -14.54 3.17 -1.52
C LEU A 209 -13.56 4.05 -0.75
N SER A 210 -14.04 5.03 0.02
CA SER A 210 -13.18 5.88 0.85
C SER A 210 -12.33 5.04 1.83
N ALA A 211 -12.96 4.11 2.55
CA ALA A 211 -12.27 3.23 3.49
C ALA A 211 -11.32 2.25 2.77
N ILE A 212 -11.72 1.74 1.59
CA ILE A 212 -10.89 0.85 0.77
C ILE A 212 -9.62 1.56 0.30
N ILE A 213 -9.74 2.79 -0.20
CA ILE A 213 -8.60 3.59 -0.69
C ILE A 213 -7.64 3.92 0.45
N VAL A 214 -8.17 4.32 1.62
CA VAL A 214 -7.36 4.57 2.81
C VAL A 214 -6.62 3.30 3.23
N GLN A 215 -7.33 2.17 3.31
CA GLN A 215 -6.72 0.90 3.68
C GLN A 215 -5.65 0.43 2.69
N ALA A 216 -5.89 0.60 1.39
CA ALA A 216 -4.89 0.31 0.36
C ALA A 216 -3.60 1.11 0.58
N THR A 217 -3.73 2.39 0.93
CA THR A 217 -2.59 3.28 1.21
C THR A 217 -1.82 2.85 2.46
N ILE A 218 -2.52 2.38 3.51
CA ILE A 218 -1.90 1.86 4.74
C ILE A 218 -1.15 0.54 4.50
N ILE A 219 -1.60 -0.28 3.55
CA ILE A 219 -0.94 -1.56 3.22
C ILE A 219 0.34 -1.34 2.39
N MET A 220 0.37 -0.34 1.51
CA MET A 220 1.52 -0.04 0.63
C MET A 220 2.90 -0.06 1.32
N PRO A 221 3.15 0.68 2.41
CA PRO A 221 4.47 0.71 3.05
C PRO A 221 4.85 -0.65 3.65
N SER A 222 3.87 -1.38 4.20
CA SER A 222 4.07 -2.76 4.69
C SER A 222 4.47 -3.71 3.56
N ALA A 223 3.85 -3.58 2.38
CA ALA A 223 4.16 -4.40 1.22
C ALA A 223 5.55 -4.09 0.63
N VAL A 224 5.94 -2.80 0.56
CA VAL A 224 7.29 -2.38 0.15
C VAL A 224 8.35 -2.92 1.11
N LEU A 225 8.12 -2.79 2.42
CA LEU A 225 9.05 -3.32 3.42
C LEU A 225 9.11 -4.85 3.35
N GLY A 226 7.98 -5.52 3.16
CA GLY A 226 7.90 -6.97 3.00
C GLY A 226 8.66 -7.46 1.76
N GLU A 227 8.58 -6.74 0.64
CA GLU A 227 9.39 -7.03 -0.55
C GLU A 227 10.89 -6.92 -0.23
N ALA A 228 11.31 -5.82 0.42
CA ALA A 228 12.70 -5.63 0.79
C ALA A 228 13.20 -6.76 1.69
N VAL A 229 12.40 -7.22 2.65
CA VAL A 229 12.72 -8.37 3.52
C VAL A 229 12.85 -9.67 2.71
N LEU A 230 11.91 -9.96 1.81
CA LEU A 230 11.98 -11.16 0.97
C LEU A 230 13.21 -11.16 0.06
N SER A 231 13.46 -10.05 -0.62
CA SER A 231 14.61 -9.87 -1.51
C SER A 231 15.92 -9.94 -0.72
N PHE A 232 15.96 -9.39 0.49
CA PHE A 232 17.12 -9.48 1.38
C PHE A 232 17.42 -10.92 1.80
N LEU A 233 16.38 -11.72 2.07
CA LEU A 233 16.46 -13.14 2.40
C LEU A 233 16.69 -14.04 1.17
N GLY A 234 16.80 -13.48 -0.03
CA GLY A 234 16.98 -14.23 -1.28
C GLY A 234 15.73 -14.96 -1.78
N LEU A 235 14.54 -14.63 -1.25
CA LEU A 235 13.26 -15.24 -1.63
C LEU A 235 12.45 -14.38 -2.62
N GLY A 236 12.85 -13.12 -2.78
CA GLY A 236 12.20 -12.14 -3.65
C GLY A 236 12.85 -12.05 -5.03
N ILE A 237 13.10 -10.81 -5.46
CA ILE A 237 13.76 -10.50 -6.73
C ILE A 237 15.18 -11.04 -6.70
N GLN A 238 15.62 -11.62 -7.81
CA GLN A 238 16.93 -12.27 -7.92
C GLN A 238 17.87 -11.44 -8.80
N PRO A 239 19.19 -11.41 -8.48
CA PRO A 239 20.20 -10.89 -9.39
C PRO A 239 20.08 -11.54 -10.78
N PRO A 240 20.31 -10.80 -11.89
CA PRO A 240 20.95 -9.49 -11.93
C PRO A 240 19.99 -8.30 -11.71
N GLU A 241 18.68 -8.53 -11.57
CA GLU A 241 17.72 -7.44 -11.37
C GLU A 241 17.99 -6.67 -10.06
N ALA A 242 17.75 -5.37 -10.09
CA ALA A 242 17.94 -4.51 -8.92
C ALA A 242 16.64 -4.40 -8.11
N SER A 243 16.74 -4.66 -6.81
CA SER A 243 15.74 -4.29 -5.80
C SER A 243 16.44 -3.68 -4.59
N LEU A 244 15.73 -2.85 -3.82
CA LEU A 244 16.31 -2.23 -2.62
C LEU A 244 16.71 -3.29 -1.58
N GLY A 245 15.96 -4.39 -1.48
CA GLY A 245 16.28 -5.52 -0.61
C GLY A 245 17.53 -6.29 -1.04
N VAL A 246 17.71 -6.56 -2.34
CA VAL A 246 18.93 -7.20 -2.86
C VAL A 246 20.15 -6.30 -2.61
N MET A 247 20.04 -4.99 -2.86
CA MET A 247 21.13 -4.05 -2.58
C MET A 247 21.54 -4.07 -1.10
N LEU A 248 20.57 -4.18 -0.19
CA LEU A 248 20.85 -4.27 1.25
C LEU A 248 21.47 -5.62 1.65
N SER A 249 21.10 -6.71 0.95
CA SER A 249 21.73 -8.04 1.12
C SER A 249 23.19 -8.01 0.68
N ASP A 250 23.45 -7.49 -0.53
CA ASP A 250 24.80 -7.30 -1.09
C ASP A 250 25.67 -6.48 -0.12
N ALA A 251 25.10 -5.41 0.49
CA ALA A 251 25.83 -4.51 1.37
C ALA A 251 26.32 -5.16 2.67
N GLN A 252 25.69 -6.24 3.17
CA GLN A 252 26.02 -6.83 4.48
C GLN A 252 27.51 -7.16 4.65
N GLN A 253 28.13 -7.68 3.58
CA GLN A 253 29.54 -8.11 3.60
C GLN A 253 30.51 -6.92 3.56
N TYR A 254 30.02 -5.73 3.18
CA TYR A 254 30.84 -4.55 2.90
C TYR A 254 30.53 -3.36 3.82
N LEU A 255 29.62 -3.50 4.78
CA LEU A 255 29.23 -2.40 5.69
C LEU A 255 30.41 -1.81 6.47
N ALA A 256 31.40 -2.63 6.83
CA ALA A 256 32.60 -2.16 7.53
C ALA A 256 33.57 -1.39 6.62
N GLN A 257 33.50 -1.63 5.30
CA GLN A 257 34.36 -1.01 4.30
C GLN A 257 33.71 0.25 3.72
N ASP A 258 32.47 0.11 3.24
CA ASP A 258 31.69 1.17 2.58
C ASP A 258 30.23 1.15 3.07
N ALA A 259 29.99 1.82 4.19
CA ALA A 259 28.67 1.89 4.83
C ALA A 259 27.57 2.45 3.90
N TRP A 260 27.93 3.30 2.93
CA TRP A 260 27.00 3.92 1.98
C TRP A 260 26.20 2.91 1.16
N LEU A 261 26.79 1.73 0.89
CA LEU A 261 26.14 0.65 0.15
C LEU A 261 24.87 0.15 0.83
N GLY A 262 24.81 0.19 2.16
CA GLY A 262 23.61 -0.13 2.93
C GLY A 262 22.77 1.09 3.29
N VAL A 263 23.41 2.21 3.62
CA VAL A 263 22.73 3.44 4.09
C VAL A 263 21.81 4.01 3.01
N PHE A 264 22.26 4.09 1.76
CA PHE A 264 21.43 4.66 0.69
C PHE A 264 20.17 3.85 0.36
N PRO A 265 20.23 2.54 0.07
CA PRO A 265 19.01 1.77 -0.16
C PRO A 265 18.12 1.70 1.08
N GLY A 266 18.70 1.60 2.29
CA GLY A 266 17.94 1.61 3.53
C GLY A 266 17.21 2.93 3.78
N ALA A 267 17.88 4.07 3.54
CA ALA A 267 17.27 5.39 3.63
C ALA A 267 16.14 5.57 2.60
N LEU A 268 16.32 5.06 1.39
CA LEU A 268 15.28 5.12 0.36
C LEU A 268 14.04 4.30 0.75
N ILE A 269 14.20 3.08 1.30
CA ILE A 269 13.07 2.32 1.85
C ILE A 269 12.36 3.13 2.95
N ALA A 270 13.12 3.72 3.88
CA ALA A 270 12.55 4.52 4.96
C ALA A 270 11.77 5.75 4.44
N ILE A 271 12.32 6.45 3.45
CA ILE A 271 11.65 7.59 2.79
C ILE A 271 10.35 7.14 2.11
N ILE A 272 10.36 6.01 1.40
CA ILE A 272 9.17 5.48 0.74
C ILE A 272 8.09 5.16 1.77
N CYS A 273 8.44 4.41 2.82
CA CYS A 273 7.50 4.02 3.86
C CYS A 273 6.93 5.23 4.60
N LEU A 274 7.78 6.20 4.97
CA LEU A 274 7.35 7.43 5.62
C LEU A 274 6.41 8.24 4.72
N SER A 275 6.73 8.36 3.43
CA SER A 275 5.92 9.13 2.48
C SER A 275 4.54 8.53 2.29
N PHE A 276 4.44 7.19 2.17
CA PHE A 276 3.14 6.50 2.12
C PHE A 276 2.34 6.66 3.41
N ASN A 277 2.98 6.53 4.59
CA ASN A 277 2.29 6.71 5.86
C ASN A 277 1.74 8.14 6.02
N LEU A 278 2.57 9.17 5.79
CA LEU A 278 2.15 10.56 5.89
C LEU A 278 1.04 10.90 4.89
N PHE A 279 1.15 10.40 3.65
CA PHE A 279 0.11 10.58 2.64
C PHE A 279 -1.19 9.85 3.02
N GLY A 280 -1.09 8.63 3.53
CA GLY A 280 -2.22 7.80 3.95
C GLY A 280 -2.98 8.39 5.14
N ASP A 281 -2.29 8.93 6.14
CA ASP A 281 -2.89 9.60 7.27
C ASP A 281 -3.69 10.84 6.83
N GLY A 282 -3.11 11.66 5.95
CA GLY A 282 -3.83 12.81 5.40
C GLY A 282 -5.04 12.41 4.55
N LEU A 283 -4.92 11.33 3.78
CA LEU A 283 -6.02 10.80 2.98
C LEU A 283 -7.15 10.31 3.88
N ARG A 284 -6.81 9.59 4.96
CA ARG A 284 -7.74 9.16 6.00
C ARG A 284 -8.47 10.36 6.62
N ASP A 285 -7.74 11.36 7.09
CA ASP A 285 -8.30 12.54 7.74
C ASP A 285 -9.22 13.34 6.81
N SER A 286 -8.87 13.40 5.52
CA SER A 286 -9.65 14.13 4.51
C SER A 286 -10.96 13.43 4.13
N LEU A 287 -10.96 12.09 4.19
CA LEU A 287 -12.09 11.24 3.83
C LEU A 287 -12.97 10.87 5.04
N ASP A 288 -12.53 11.14 6.26
CA ASP A 288 -13.33 10.95 7.48
C ASP A 288 -14.51 11.96 7.52
N PRO A 289 -15.77 11.49 7.53
CA PRO A 289 -16.94 12.35 7.64
C PRO A 289 -17.08 13.06 9.00
N ALA A 290 -16.47 12.52 10.07
CA ALA A 290 -16.64 13.04 11.43
C ALA A 290 -16.01 14.42 11.66
N ASN A 291 -15.14 14.86 10.75
CA ASN A 291 -14.50 16.19 10.84
C ASN A 291 -15.45 17.34 10.42
N ASP A 292 -16.60 17.06 9.81
CA ASP A 292 -17.58 18.10 9.47
C ASP A 292 -18.32 18.62 10.73
N GLU A 293 -18.46 17.83 11.80
CA GLU A 293 -19.18 18.23 13.03
C GLU A 293 -18.43 19.22 13.94
N ARG A 294 -17.11 19.39 13.76
CA ARG A 294 -16.29 20.26 14.62
C ARG A 294 -16.12 21.69 14.09
N THR A 295 -16.61 21.98 12.89
CA THR A 295 -16.41 23.28 12.21
C THR A 295 -17.69 24.08 11.95
N SER A 296 -18.84 23.56 12.36
CA SER A 296 -20.15 24.24 12.39
C SER A 296 -20.54 24.61 13.82
#